data_AF-A0AAX1ULT8-F1
#
_entry.id   AF-A0AAX1ULT8-F1
#
_cell.length_a   1.000
_cell.length_b   1.000
_cell.length_c   1.000
_cell.angle_alpha   90.00
_cell.angle_beta   90.00
_cell.angle_gamma   90.00
#
_symmetry.space_group_name_H-M   'P 1'
#
loop_
_entity.id
_entity.type
_entity.pdbx_description
1 polymer ?
#
loop_
_entity_poly.entity_id
_entity_poly.type
_entity_poly.pdbx_seq_one_letter_code
_entity_poly.pdbx_strand_id
1 'polypeptide(L)'
;MRRRSRTVALAILGAASFALAGCREEEVEAQAFPDVESCRAAASNGGLFSVEECDKSFAEAQQLHVESAPRYDSVVACEAEHGAGGCGSESEVTGGSGMGGIFMPLLTGYLIGSMLSGRGMASAQPLYRTADGKFTNAARTSTYSSNTGSARLGTSTFARPPSTIGKPPMSVASPASRGGFGSTGASRGFGG
;
A
#
# COMPACT_ATOMS: atom_id res chain seq x y z
N MET A 1 66.58 43.63 9.65
CA MET A 1 66.15 43.12 8.32
C MET A 1 65.69 41.69 8.46
N ARG A 2 64.55 41.39 7.83
CA ARG A 2 63.78 40.14 7.95
C ARG A 2 64.45 38.98 7.19
N ARG A 3 64.33 37.76 7.75
CA ARG A 3 64.11 36.49 7.03
C ARG A 3 64.04 35.36 8.06
N ARG A 4 62.83 34.84 8.34
CA ARG A 4 62.68 33.45 8.80
C ARG A 4 61.42 32.81 8.24
N SER A 5 61.69 31.68 7.60
CA SER A 5 60.90 30.49 7.31
C SER A 5 59.68 30.58 6.39
N ARG A 6 59.79 29.76 5.34
CA ARG A 6 58.78 29.35 4.38
C ARG A 6 58.15 28.07 4.93
N THR A 7 56.85 28.07 5.21
CA THR A 7 56.05 26.86 5.27
C THR A 7 54.64 27.23 4.84
N VAL A 8 54.36 26.94 3.57
CA VAL A 8 53.02 27.01 2.97
C VAL A 8 52.26 25.80 3.47
N ALA A 9 51.27 26.00 4.35
CA ALA A 9 50.32 24.95 4.70
C ALA A 9 49.18 24.98 3.68
N LEU A 10 49.39 24.28 2.56
CA LEU A 10 48.33 23.86 1.65
C LEU A 10 47.56 22.71 2.32
N ALA A 11 46.37 22.98 2.85
CA ALA A 11 45.41 21.95 3.20
C ALA A 11 44.30 21.96 2.14
N ILE A 12 44.41 21.05 1.17
CA ILE A 12 43.34 20.73 0.22
C ILE A 12 42.71 19.40 0.66
N LEU A 13 41.40 19.27 0.42
CA LEU A 13 40.58 18.04 0.35
C LEU A 13 40.12 17.47 1.70
N GLY A 14 38.87 17.03 1.85
CA GLY A 14 37.93 16.58 0.83
C GLY A 14 36.48 16.82 1.20
N ALA A 15 35.69 17.10 0.16
CA ALA A 15 34.25 16.99 0.18
C ALA A 15 33.87 15.53 0.48
N ALA A 16 33.37 15.28 1.69
CA ALA A 16 32.63 14.06 1.97
C ALA A 16 31.21 14.20 1.38
N SER A 17 31.09 14.38 0.07
CA SER A 17 29.88 14.00 -0.64
C SER A 17 29.92 12.48 -0.80
N PHE A 18 29.70 11.78 0.32
CA PHE A 18 29.34 10.36 0.24
C PHE A 18 28.10 10.29 -0.62
N ALA A 19 28.28 9.67 -1.77
CA ALA A 19 27.24 9.33 -2.69
C ALA A 19 26.11 8.64 -1.92
N LEU A 20 24.93 9.26 -1.85
CA LEU A 20 23.69 8.51 -1.80
C LEU A 20 23.54 7.81 -3.17
N ALA A 21 24.39 6.80 -3.41
CA ALA A 21 24.13 5.79 -4.41
C ALA A 21 22.86 5.09 -3.94
N GLY A 22 21.75 5.48 -4.57
CA GLY A 22 20.41 5.26 -4.07
C GLY A 22 20.12 3.79 -3.72
N CYS A 23 19.38 3.62 -2.63
CA CYS A 23 18.47 2.51 -2.49
C CYS A 23 17.49 2.60 -3.67
N ARG A 24 17.83 2.00 -4.82
CA ARG A 24 16.86 1.71 -5.86
C ARG A 24 15.98 0.61 -5.28
N GLU A 25 14.84 1.02 -4.74
CA GLU A 25 13.79 0.11 -4.33
C GLU A 25 13.43 -0.74 -5.55
N GLU A 26 13.41 -2.07 -5.39
CA GLU A 26 13.06 -2.96 -6.49
C GLU A 26 11.67 -2.56 -7.02
N GLU A 27 11.58 -2.34 -8.32
CA GLU A 27 10.33 -1.97 -8.98
C GLU A 27 9.54 -3.22 -9.37
N VAL A 28 8.22 -3.12 -9.26
CA VAL A 28 7.25 -4.10 -9.73
C VAL A 28 6.41 -3.43 -10.81
N GLU A 29 6.31 -4.09 -11.97
CA GLU A 29 5.39 -3.69 -13.02
C GLU A 29 4.00 -4.20 -12.63
N ALA A 30 3.17 -3.27 -12.16
CA ALA A 30 1.86 -3.54 -11.59
C ALA A 30 0.76 -3.24 -12.60
N GLN A 31 -0.30 -4.03 -12.58
CA GLN A 31 -1.55 -3.72 -13.26
C GLN A 31 -2.73 -3.96 -12.34
N ALA A 32 -3.68 -3.02 -12.37
CA ALA A 32 -4.94 -3.12 -11.66
C ALA A 32 -6.02 -3.67 -12.59
N PHE A 33 -6.86 -4.54 -12.05
CA PHE A 33 -8.02 -5.10 -12.74
C PHE A 33 -9.25 -5.09 -11.81
N PRO A 34 -10.44 -4.75 -12.33
CA PRO A 34 -11.70 -4.78 -11.56
C PRO A 34 -12.13 -6.20 -11.18
N ASP A 35 -11.80 -7.18 -12.03
CA ASP A 35 -12.20 -8.59 -11.90
C ASP A 35 -11.26 -9.50 -12.71
N VAL A 36 -11.36 -10.82 -12.52
CA VAL A 36 -10.49 -11.78 -13.20
C VAL A 36 -10.74 -11.83 -14.70
N GLU A 37 -11.99 -11.63 -15.13
CA GLU A 37 -12.39 -11.62 -16.53
C GLU A 37 -11.68 -10.53 -17.31
N SER A 38 -11.56 -9.33 -16.75
CA SER A 38 -10.85 -8.21 -17.34
C SER A 38 -9.34 -8.48 -17.47
N CYS A 39 -8.75 -9.18 -16.50
CA CYS A 39 -7.35 -9.62 -16.59
C CYS A 39 -7.18 -10.68 -17.68
N ARG A 40 -8.04 -11.70 -17.73
CA ARG A 40 -8.02 -12.74 -18.77
C ARG A 40 -8.21 -12.15 -20.17
N ALA A 41 -9.09 -11.16 -20.30
CA ALA A 41 -9.29 -10.44 -21.54
C ALA A 41 -8.03 -9.67 -21.94
N ALA A 42 -7.37 -8.98 -21.00
CA ALA A 42 -6.10 -8.32 -21.26
C ALA A 42 -5.00 -9.34 -21.66
N ALA A 43 -4.89 -10.46 -20.94
CA ALA A 43 -3.96 -11.55 -21.24
C ALA A 43 -4.14 -12.09 -22.67
N SER A 44 -5.39 -12.30 -23.08
CA SER A 44 -5.75 -12.78 -24.42
C SER A 44 -5.42 -11.77 -25.53
N ASN A 45 -5.27 -10.49 -25.19
CA ASN A 45 -4.93 -9.41 -26.11
C ASN A 45 -3.44 -9.01 -26.05
N GLY A 46 -2.56 -9.91 -25.59
CA GLY A 46 -1.12 -9.64 -25.49
C GLY A 46 -0.74 -8.80 -24.28
N GLY A 47 -1.53 -8.87 -23.20
CA GLY A 47 -1.26 -8.21 -21.93
C GLY A 47 0.00 -8.75 -21.24
N LEU A 48 0.35 -8.10 -20.13
CA LEU A 48 1.57 -8.38 -19.37
C LEU A 48 1.57 -9.74 -18.66
N PHE A 49 0.38 -10.28 -18.37
CA PHE A 49 0.18 -11.48 -17.56
C PHE A 49 -0.56 -12.56 -18.36
N SER A 50 -0.30 -13.83 -18.03
CA SER A 50 -1.02 -14.97 -18.60
C SER A 50 -2.41 -15.15 -17.95
N VAL A 51 -3.27 -15.95 -18.59
CA VAL A 51 -4.60 -16.30 -18.05
C VAL A 51 -4.45 -17.03 -16.71
N GLU A 52 -3.48 -17.93 -16.60
CA GLU A 52 -3.21 -18.68 -15.37
C GLU A 52 -2.71 -17.76 -14.24
N GLU A 53 -1.90 -16.75 -14.57
CA GLU A 53 -1.43 -15.75 -13.61
C GLU A 53 -2.57 -14.86 -13.12
N CYS A 54 -3.50 -14.47 -14.00
CA CYS A 54 -4.73 -13.77 -13.63
C CYS A 54 -5.56 -14.58 -12.63
N ASP A 55 -5.74 -15.87 -12.87
CA ASP A 55 -6.54 -16.74 -12.00
C ASP A 55 -5.93 -16.92 -10.62
N LYS A 56 -4.62 -17.19 -10.60
CA LYS A 56 -3.87 -17.39 -9.36
C LYS A 56 -3.85 -16.12 -8.52
N SER A 57 -3.56 -14.99 -9.14
CA SER A 57 -3.50 -13.70 -8.44
C SER A 57 -4.87 -13.24 -7.94
N PHE A 58 -5.95 -13.48 -8.70
CA PHE A 58 -7.29 -13.16 -8.24
C PHE A 58 -7.73 -14.04 -7.06
N ALA A 59 -7.38 -15.34 -7.09
CA ALA A 59 -7.62 -16.23 -5.95
C ALA A 59 -6.83 -15.78 -4.71
N GLU A 60 -5.57 -15.38 -4.87
CA GLU A 60 -4.75 -14.82 -3.78
C GLU A 60 -5.36 -13.52 -3.24
N ALA A 61 -5.80 -12.60 -4.10
CA ALA A 61 -6.43 -11.35 -3.70
C ALA A 61 -7.72 -11.59 -2.89
N GLN A 62 -8.54 -12.57 -3.29
CA GLN A 62 -9.74 -12.96 -2.54
C GLN A 62 -9.41 -13.53 -1.15
N GLN A 63 -8.36 -14.34 -1.04
CA GLN A 63 -7.91 -14.85 0.26
C GLN A 63 -7.44 -13.72 1.17
N LEU A 64 -6.60 -12.83 0.65
CA LEU A 64 -6.13 -11.65 1.40
C LEU A 64 -7.27 -10.69 1.75
N HIS A 65 -8.30 -10.63 0.92
CA HIS A 65 -9.51 -9.89 1.22
C HIS A 65 -10.21 -10.43 2.47
N VAL A 66 -10.46 -11.74 2.55
CA VAL A 66 -11.06 -12.37 3.74
C VAL A 66 -10.19 -12.15 4.99
N GLU A 67 -8.88 -12.27 4.86
CA GLU A 67 -7.95 -12.23 5.98
C GLU A 67 -7.69 -10.82 6.53
N SER A 68 -7.58 -9.84 5.63
CA SER A 68 -6.95 -8.55 5.94
C SER A 68 -7.80 -7.34 5.56
N ALA A 69 -9.00 -7.53 4.98
CA ALA A 69 -9.90 -6.40 4.73
C ALA A 69 -10.22 -5.64 6.04
N PRO A 70 -10.30 -4.31 5.98
CA PRO A 70 -10.84 -3.51 7.07
C PRO A 70 -12.18 -4.03 7.59
N ARG A 71 -12.28 -4.28 8.90
CA ARG A 71 -13.50 -4.72 9.58
C ARG A 71 -14.10 -3.57 10.37
N TYR A 72 -15.41 -3.39 10.27
CA TYR A 72 -16.18 -2.32 10.87
C TYR A 72 -17.33 -2.86 11.72
N ASP A 73 -17.69 -2.13 12.77
CA ASP A 73 -18.76 -2.51 13.70
C ASP A 73 -20.17 -2.17 13.21
N SER A 74 -20.24 -1.43 12.10
CA SER A 74 -21.48 -0.93 11.53
C SER A 74 -21.29 -0.65 10.04
N VAL A 75 -22.36 -0.82 9.27
CA VAL A 75 -22.38 -0.45 7.85
C VAL A 75 -22.05 1.04 7.66
N VAL A 76 -22.53 1.90 8.56
CA VAL A 76 -22.26 3.34 8.53
C VAL A 76 -20.77 3.64 8.68
N ALA A 77 -20.07 2.96 9.60
CA ALA A 77 -18.62 3.12 9.75
C ALA A 77 -17.85 2.66 8.50
N CYS A 78 -18.30 1.57 7.88
CA CYS A 78 -17.68 1.07 6.67
C CYS A 78 -17.90 2.01 5.48
N GLU A 79 -19.14 2.44 5.25
CA GLU A 79 -19.50 3.31 4.13
C GLU A 79 -18.95 4.72 4.28
N ALA A 80 -18.68 5.19 5.51
CA ALA A 80 -17.95 6.44 5.72
C ALA A 80 -16.54 6.41 5.11
N GLU A 81 -15.90 5.23 5.04
CA GLU A 81 -14.56 5.05 4.49
C GLU A 81 -14.59 4.59 3.02
N HIS A 82 -15.59 3.80 2.64
CA HIS A 82 -15.65 3.09 1.34
C HIS A 82 -16.77 3.57 0.40
N GLY A 83 -17.57 4.54 0.86
CA GLY A 83 -18.71 5.11 0.15
C GLY A 83 -19.96 4.24 0.24
N ALA A 84 -21.12 4.87 -0.02
CA ALA A 84 -22.43 4.22 0.00
C ALA A 84 -22.48 3.00 -0.93
N GLY A 85 -23.04 1.89 -0.45
CA GLY A 85 -23.10 0.61 -1.17
C GLY A 85 -21.73 -0.03 -1.41
N GLY A 86 -20.67 0.45 -0.76
CA GLY A 86 -19.31 -0.09 -0.85
C GLY A 86 -19.02 -1.19 0.16
N CYS A 87 -19.99 -1.58 0.96
CA CYS A 87 -19.81 -2.47 2.10
C CYS A 87 -20.91 -3.53 2.18
N GLY A 88 -20.56 -4.68 2.75
CA GLY A 88 -21.49 -5.76 3.07
C GLY A 88 -21.17 -6.38 4.43
N SER A 89 -22.06 -7.20 4.96
CA SER A 89 -21.75 -7.99 6.14
C SER A 89 -20.63 -8.99 5.84
N GLU A 90 -19.83 -9.35 6.85
CA GLU A 90 -18.75 -10.32 6.68
C GLU A 90 -19.25 -11.65 6.06
N SER A 91 -20.45 -12.09 6.43
CA SER A 91 -21.08 -13.28 5.84
C SER A 91 -21.41 -13.13 4.35
N GLU A 92 -21.93 -11.97 3.93
CA GLU A 92 -22.25 -11.70 2.52
C GLU A 92 -20.98 -11.59 1.67
N VAL A 93 -19.95 -10.96 2.22
CA VAL A 93 -18.71 -10.65 1.50
C VAL A 93 -17.80 -11.87 1.39
N THR A 94 -17.77 -12.74 2.40
CA THR A 94 -16.92 -13.94 2.42
C THR A 94 -17.63 -15.23 1.99
N GLY A 95 -18.96 -15.19 1.81
CA GLY A 95 -19.76 -16.36 1.44
C GLY A 95 -19.80 -17.46 2.52
N GLY A 96 -19.53 -17.12 3.78
CA GLY A 96 -19.39 -18.07 4.89
C GLY A 96 -19.97 -17.58 6.22
N SER A 97 -19.59 -18.28 7.30
CA SER A 97 -19.98 -17.94 8.67
C SER A 97 -19.18 -16.72 9.16
N GLY A 98 -19.68 -15.53 8.88
CA GLY A 98 -19.16 -14.27 9.44
C GLY A 98 -19.64 -14.03 10.88
N MET A 99 -18.91 -13.19 11.62
CA MET A 99 -19.42 -12.69 12.90
C MET A 99 -20.55 -11.69 12.62
N GLY A 100 -21.72 -11.93 13.21
CA GLY A 100 -22.83 -10.98 13.14
C GLY A 100 -22.40 -9.60 13.64
N GLY A 101 -22.76 -8.56 12.88
CA GLY A 101 -22.40 -7.17 13.21
C GLY A 101 -21.03 -6.71 12.71
N ILE A 102 -20.30 -7.54 11.95
CA ILE A 102 -19.08 -7.11 11.25
C ILE A 102 -19.39 -6.78 9.80
N PHE A 103 -18.90 -5.62 9.36
CA PHE A 103 -19.02 -5.14 7.98
C PHE A 103 -17.63 -4.98 7.36
N MET A 104 -17.53 -5.30 6.07
CA MET A 104 -16.29 -5.21 5.31
C MET A 104 -16.53 -4.51 3.98
N PRO A 105 -15.51 -3.85 3.41
CA PRO A 105 -15.61 -3.29 2.07
C PRO A 105 -15.77 -4.40 1.03
N LEU A 106 -16.50 -4.10 -0.05
CA LEU A 106 -16.59 -4.99 -1.20
C LEU A 106 -15.26 -4.97 -1.97
N LEU A 107 -14.80 -6.15 -2.40
CA LEU A 107 -13.68 -6.25 -3.33
C LEU A 107 -14.07 -5.61 -4.66
N THR A 108 -13.37 -4.55 -5.04
CA THR A 108 -13.65 -3.78 -6.27
C THR A 108 -12.54 -3.92 -7.31
N GLY A 109 -11.62 -4.84 -7.09
CA GLY A 109 -10.51 -5.13 -7.98
C GLY A 109 -9.32 -5.69 -7.22
N TYR A 110 -8.23 -5.86 -7.95
CA TYR A 110 -6.97 -6.32 -7.41
C TYR A 110 -5.79 -5.77 -8.21
N LEU A 111 -4.62 -5.74 -7.58
CA LEU A 111 -3.34 -5.49 -8.22
C LEU A 111 -2.61 -6.82 -8.40
N ILE A 112 -2.15 -7.05 -9.62
CA ILE A 112 -1.16 -8.08 -9.96
C ILE A 112 0.15 -7.39 -10.33
N GLY A 113 1.29 -7.99 -10.00
CA GLY A 113 2.59 -7.40 -10.27
C GLY A 113 3.62 -8.41 -10.76
N SER A 114 4.51 -7.98 -11.65
CA SER A 114 5.70 -8.73 -12.07
C SER A 114 6.96 -8.02 -11.58
N MET A 115 7.86 -8.73 -10.90
CA MET A 115 9.10 -8.14 -10.41
C MET A 115 10.06 -7.89 -11.58
N LEU A 116 10.53 -6.65 -11.74
CA LEU A 116 11.48 -6.31 -12.82
C LEU A 116 12.85 -7.00 -12.66
N SER A 117 13.17 -7.50 -11.46
CA SER A 117 14.42 -8.22 -11.19
C SER A 117 14.44 -9.66 -11.74
N GLY A 118 13.40 -10.08 -12.46
CA GLY A 118 13.28 -11.44 -13.02
C GLY A 118 13.00 -12.51 -11.96
N ARG A 119 12.63 -12.09 -10.74
CA ARG A 119 12.33 -12.96 -9.60
C ARG A 119 10.90 -13.52 -9.59
N GLY A 120 10.15 -13.31 -10.67
CA GLY A 120 8.77 -13.80 -10.83
C GLY A 120 7.71 -12.77 -10.45
N MET A 121 6.50 -13.24 -10.18
CA MET A 121 5.37 -12.39 -9.78
C MET A 121 5.49 -11.88 -8.35
N ALA A 122 5.00 -10.66 -8.12
CA ALA A 122 4.66 -10.16 -6.81
C ALA A 122 3.31 -10.75 -6.34
N SER A 123 3.13 -10.87 -5.03
CA SER A 123 1.87 -11.28 -4.41
C SER A 123 0.74 -10.31 -4.75
N ALA A 124 -0.44 -10.80 -5.07
CA ALA A 124 -1.57 -9.93 -5.41
C ALA A 124 -2.03 -9.06 -4.23
N GLN A 125 -2.69 -7.94 -4.52
CA GLN A 125 -3.29 -7.09 -3.48
C GLN A 125 -4.76 -6.79 -3.78
N PRO A 126 -5.67 -6.97 -2.83
CA PRO A 126 -7.07 -6.58 -3.03
C PRO A 126 -7.23 -5.06 -3.04
N LEU A 127 -8.15 -4.56 -3.87
CA LEU A 127 -8.49 -3.14 -3.99
C LEU A 127 -9.93 -2.86 -3.56
N TYR A 128 -10.08 -1.79 -2.79
CA TYR A 128 -11.35 -1.31 -2.26
C TYR A 128 -11.59 0.11 -2.71
N ARG A 129 -12.84 0.44 -3.00
CA ARG A 129 -13.25 1.83 -3.25
C ARG A 129 -13.12 2.64 -1.95
N THR A 130 -12.77 3.91 -2.07
CA THR A 130 -12.81 4.90 -0.99
C THR A 130 -14.04 5.78 -1.13
N ALA A 131 -14.44 6.47 -0.07
CA ALA A 131 -15.60 7.37 -0.09
C ALA A 131 -15.51 8.49 -1.12
N ASP A 132 -14.30 8.92 -1.50
CA ASP A 132 -14.04 9.94 -2.54
C ASP A 132 -13.96 9.35 -3.96
N GLY A 133 -14.35 8.08 -4.16
CA GLY A 133 -14.41 7.44 -5.47
C GLY A 133 -13.05 6.96 -6.02
N LYS A 134 -12.01 6.97 -5.18
CA LYS A 134 -10.70 6.40 -5.49
C LYS A 134 -10.63 4.94 -5.03
N PHE A 135 -9.45 4.34 -5.08
CA PHE A 135 -9.20 2.97 -4.66
C PHE A 135 -8.04 2.88 -3.68
N THR A 136 -8.06 1.89 -2.81
CA THR A 136 -7.03 1.66 -1.80
C THR A 136 -6.79 0.18 -1.55
N ASN A 137 -5.61 -0.16 -1.04
CA ASN A 137 -5.27 -1.53 -0.64
C ASN A 137 -5.84 -1.86 0.75
N ALA A 138 -5.74 -3.13 1.19
CA ALA A 138 -6.23 -3.57 2.50
C ALA A 138 -5.62 -2.82 3.69
N ALA A 139 -4.33 -2.48 3.60
CA ALA A 139 -3.64 -1.71 4.64
C ALA A 139 -4.02 -0.21 4.64
N ARG A 140 -4.74 0.27 3.63
CA ARG A 140 -5.08 1.69 3.40
C ARG A 140 -3.87 2.62 3.39
N THR A 141 -2.73 2.11 2.94
CA THR A 141 -1.46 2.85 2.85
C THR A 141 -1.27 3.53 1.51
N SER A 142 -1.99 3.08 0.48
CA SER A 142 -1.85 3.51 -0.91
C SER A 142 -3.21 3.90 -1.47
N THR A 143 -3.24 4.94 -2.29
CA THR A 143 -4.47 5.42 -2.96
C THR A 143 -4.23 5.52 -4.46
N TYR A 144 -5.15 4.96 -5.23
CA TYR A 144 -5.11 4.91 -6.69
C TYR A 144 -6.33 5.64 -7.25
N SER A 145 -6.16 6.39 -8.34
CA SER A 145 -7.26 7.07 -9.02
C SER A 145 -8.21 6.11 -9.75
N SER A 146 -7.76 4.87 -9.99
CA SER A 146 -8.41 3.88 -10.83
C SER A 146 -8.09 2.47 -10.32
N ASN A 147 -9.01 1.52 -10.50
CA ASN A 147 -8.79 0.07 -10.35
C ASN A 147 -8.45 -0.61 -11.68
N THR A 148 -8.14 0.17 -12.71
CA THR A 148 -7.66 -0.28 -14.02
C THR A 148 -6.37 0.45 -14.41
N GLY A 149 -5.54 -0.20 -15.21
CA GLY A 149 -4.33 0.39 -15.77
C GLY A 149 -3.05 -0.09 -15.09
N SER A 150 -1.91 0.36 -15.60
CA SER A 150 -0.59 -0.11 -15.19
C SER A 150 0.25 0.99 -14.53
N ALA A 151 1.10 0.62 -13.59
CA ALA A 151 2.04 1.51 -12.93
C ALA A 151 3.30 0.76 -12.50
N ARG A 152 4.41 1.46 -12.30
CA ARG A 152 5.56 0.92 -11.57
C ARG A 152 5.40 1.26 -10.10
N LEU A 153 5.38 0.23 -9.26
CA LEU A 153 5.19 0.35 -7.82
C LEU A 153 6.36 -0.28 -7.08
N GLY A 154 6.65 0.19 -5.87
CA GLY A 154 7.65 -0.44 -5.00
C GLY A 154 7.15 -1.78 -4.47
N THR A 155 8.08 -2.72 -4.24
CA THR A 155 7.79 -4.06 -3.68
C THR A 155 7.00 -4.03 -2.37
N SER A 156 7.19 -2.99 -1.56
CA SER A 156 6.46 -2.77 -0.30
C SER A 156 4.93 -2.69 -0.48
N THR A 157 4.46 -2.26 -1.67
CA THR A 157 3.02 -2.23 -2.01
C THR A 157 2.40 -3.62 -2.03
N PHE A 158 3.20 -4.63 -2.38
CA PHE A 158 2.77 -6.01 -2.54
C PHE A 158 3.03 -6.86 -1.30
N ALA A 159 3.55 -6.27 -0.21
CA ALA A 159 3.71 -6.98 1.05
C ALA A 159 2.36 -7.51 1.56
N ARG A 160 2.36 -8.71 2.16
CA ARG A 160 1.13 -9.29 2.71
C ARG A 160 0.56 -8.37 3.79
N PRO A 161 -0.68 -7.86 3.64
CA PRO A 161 -1.28 -6.97 4.63
C PRO A 161 -1.55 -7.71 5.94
N PRO A 162 -1.47 -7.03 7.10
CA PRO A 162 -1.71 -7.66 8.39
C PRO A 162 -3.17 -8.13 8.50
N SER A 163 -3.38 -9.34 9.04
CA SER A 163 -4.73 -9.85 9.22
C SER A 163 -5.55 -8.97 10.18
N THR A 164 -6.83 -8.85 9.90
CA THR A 164 -7.83 -8.15 10.72
C THR A 164 -8.78 -9.12 11.44
N ILE A 165 -8.66 -10.43 11.20
CA ILE A 165 -9.43 -11.47 11.90
C ILE A 165 -9.09 -11.43 13.40
N GLY A 166 -10.13 -11.45 14.24
CA GLY A 166 -10.00 -11.44 15.70
C GLY A 166 -9.54 -10.10 16.29
N LYS A 167 -9.31 -9.07 15.47
CA LYS A 167 -9.03 -7.71 15.94
C LYS A 167 -10.34 -6.96 16.20
N PRO A 168 -10.34 -5.99 17.13
CA PRO A 168 -11.50 -5.12 17.34
C PRO A 168 -11.90 -4.41 16.03
N PRO A 169 -13.19 -4.41 15.66
CA PRO A 169 -13.65 -3.69 14.49
C PRO A 169 -13.52 -2.18 14.68
N MET A 170 -13.37 -1.46 13.56
CA MET A 170 -13.33 0.00 13.56
C MET A 170 -14.74 0.59 13.68
N SER A 171 -14.82 1.72 14.37
CA SER A 171 -16.04 2.49 14.59
C SER A 171 -15.90 3.90 14.05
N VAL A 172 -17.02 4.57 13.76
CA VAL A 172 -17.05 5.99 13.36
C VAL A 172 -16.38 6.92 14.39
N ALA A 173 -16.35 6.52 15.66
CA ALA A 173 -15.75 7.28 16.76
C ALA A 173 -14.23 7.12 16.87
N SER A 174 -13.63 6.25 16.05
CA SER A 174 -12.18 6.02 16.01
C SER A 174 -11.61 6.58 14.71
N PRO A 175 -11.40 7.90 14.58
CA PRO A 175 -10.43 8.37 13.61
C PRO A 175 -9.13 7.69 14.00
N ALA A 176 -8.59 6.84 13.13
CA ALA A 176 -7.30 6.21 13.34
C ALA A 176 -6.36 7.30 13.85
N SER A 177 -5.96 7.21 15.12
CA SER A 177 -5.01 8.15 15.70
C SER A 177 -3.71 7.96 14.93
N ARG A 178 -3.58 8.70 13.83
CA ARG A 178 -2.36 8.90 13.08
C ARG A 178 -1.48 9.66 14.05
N GLY A 179 -0.75 8.92 14.89
CA GLY A 179 0.14 9.45 15.89
C GLY A 179 1.03 10.49 15.25
N GLY A 180 0.74 11.76 15.57
CA GLY A 180 1.54 12.89 15.16
C GLY A 180 2.94 12.72 15.71
N PHE A 181 3.92 12.92 14.83
CA PHE A 181 5.32 13.08 15.15
C PHE A 181 5.46 14.02 16.36
N GLY A 182 6.08 13.52 17.43
CA GLY A 182 6.34 14.29 18.64
C GLY A 182 7.21 15.50 18.35
N SER A 183 6.56 16.66 18.21
CA SER A 183 7.19 17.96 18.36
C SER A 183 7.49 18.18 19.84
N THR A 184 8.74 18.03 20.24
CA THR A 184 9.29 18.77 21.38
C THR A 184 10.52 19.52 20.92
N GLY A 185 10.26 20.72 20.40
CA GLY A 185 11.27 21.78 20.38
C GLY A 185 11.56 22.15 21.83
N ALA A 186 12.74 21.78 22.32
CA ALA A 186 13.28 22.35 23.54
C ALA A 186 13.95 23.68 23.18
N SER A 187 13.27 24.74 23.61
CA SER A 187 13.67 26.13 23.58
C SER A 187 15.06 26.40 24.16
N ARG A 188 15.73 27.37 23.54
CA ARG A 188 16.91 28.08 24.02
C ARG A 188 16.72 28.57 25.46
N GLY A 189 17.68 28.30 26.34
CA GLY A 189 17.83 28.93 27.65
C GLY A 189 19.17 29.64 27.74
N PHE A 190 19.11 30.97 27.84
CA PHE A 190 20.22 31.90 28.06
C PHE A 190 20.10 32.37 29.52
N GLY A 191 21.22 32.41 30.27
CA GLY A 191 21.32 33.18 31.52
C GLY A 191 21.61 32.36 32.78
N GLY A 192 22.78 32.62 33.37
CA GLY A 192 23.22 32.10 34.68
C GLY A 192 24.71 31.83 34.69
#